data_AF-A0A517ZIC6-F1
#
_entry.id   AF-A0A517ZIC6-F1
#
_cell.length_a   1.000
_cell.length_b   1.000
_cell.length_c   1.000
_cell.angle_alpha   90.00
_cell.angle_beta   90.00
_cell.angle_gamma   90.00
#
_symmetry.space_group_name_H-M   'P 1'
#
loop_
_entity.id
_entity.type
_entity.pdbx_description
1 polymer ?
#
loop_
_entity_poly.entity_id
_entity_poly.type
_entity_poly.pdbx_seq_one_letter_code
_entity_poly.pdbx_strand_id
1 'polypeptide(L)'
;MKTTPTLSMLIFVGLLVIAAFYVFQFRNTSHLPSIVNQPSPDEPFVWPANTTLEATEEIIVILPGDIVADNETIGSVIQTSSPDTRIAFDPPDGSPAFRSISLWLMPGVRLKLTKTANVRFQTPDGQSGTGESYMKVVRDP
;
A
#
# COMPACT_ATOMS: atom_id res chain seq x y z
N MET A 1 -5.08 -12.93 61.62
CA MET A 1 -6.41 -12.54 61.11
C MET A 1 -6.44 -12.81 59.61
N LYS A 2 -7.24 -13.78 59.15
CA LYS A 2 -7.45 -14.05 57.71
C LYS A 2 -8.60 -13.16 57.25
N THR A 3 -8.31 -12.17 56.41
CA THR A 3 -9.29 -11.27 55.81
C THR A 3 -10.01 -12.01 54.68
N THR A 4 -11.28 -12.33 54.88
CA THR A 4 -12.15 -12.90 53.83
C THR A 4 -12.49 -11.77 52.84
N PRO A 5 -12.19 -11.92 51.53
CA PRO A 5 -12.56 -10.90 50.55
C PRO A 5 -14.08 -10.82 50.45
N THR A 6 -14.64 -9.62 50.61
CA THR A 6 -16.07 -9.35 50.46
C THR A 6 -16.48 -9.52 49.00
N LEU A 7 -17.70 -10.01 48.77
CA LEU A 7 -18.27 -10.30 47.44
C LEU A 7 -18.11 -9.13 46.44
N SER A 8 -18.18 -7.89 46.93
CA SER A 8 -17.97 -6.67 46.14
C SER A 8 -16.55 -6.54 45.56
N MET A 9 -15.53 -6.99 46.29
CA MET A 9 -14.13 -6.95 45.86
C MET A 9 -13.86 -7.95 44.72
N LEU A 10 -14.52 -9.11 44.75
CA LEU A 10 -14.44 -10.11 43.68
C LEU A 10 -15.09 -9.63 42.38
N ILE A 11 -16.21 -8.90 42.47
CA ILE A 11 -16.88 -8.32 41.30
C ILE A 11 -16.02 -7.23 40.67
N PHE A 12 -15.42 -6.35 41.48
CA PHE A 12 -14.55 -5.29 40.99
C PHE A 12 -13.31 -5.83 40.28
N VAL A 13 -12.64 -6.84 40.86
CA VAL A 13 -11.49 -7.48 40.23
C VAL A 13 -11.90 -8.19 38.94
N GLY A 14 -13.05 -8.88 38.94
CA GLY A 14 -13.60 -9.52 37.75
C GLY A 14 -13.84 -8.53 36.59
N LEU A 15 -14.49 -7.39 36.88
CA LEU A 15 -14.74 -6.34 35.89
C LEU A 15 -13.44 -5.71 35.37
N LEU A 16 -12.44 -5.53 36.24
CA LEU A 16 -11.15 -4.95 35.86
C LEU A 16 -10.36 -5.89 34.96
N VAL A 17 -10.38 -7.20 35.22
CA VAL A 17 -9.78 -8.22 34.35
C VAL A 17 -10.49 -8.29 33.00
N ILE A 18 -11.82 -8.26 32.99
CA ILE A 18 -12.61 -8.26 31.74
C ILE A 18 -12.31 -7.00 30.93
N ALA A 19 -12.29 -5.82 31.55
CA ALA A 19 -11.99 -4.56 30.88
C ALA A 19 -10.54 -4.53 30.35
N ALA A 20 -9.56 -5.01 31.14
CA ALA A 20 -8.18 -5.12 30.70
C ALA A 20 -8.02 -6.10 29.54
N PHE A 21 -8.73 -7.23 29.56
CA PHE A 21 -8.74 -8.20 28.47
C PHE A 21 -9.41 -7.62 27.22
N TYR A 22 -10.52 -6.88 27.37
CA TYR A 22 -11.18 -6.20 26.26
C TYR A 22 -10.29 -5.14 25.62
N VAL A 23 -9.63 -4.31 26.44
CA VAL A 23 -8.69 -3.29 25.97
C VAL A 23 -7.46 -3.93 25.33
N PHE A 24 -6.93 -5.02 25.88
CA PHE A 24 -5.80 -5.74 25.30
C PHE A 24 -6.14 -6.36 23.95
N GLN A 25 -7.32 -7.00 23.82
CA GLN A 25 -7.79 -7.54 22.55
C GLN A 25 -8.08 -6.44 21.52
N PHE A 26 -8.64 -5.28 21.92
CA PHE A 26 -8.88 -4.16 21.00
C PHE A 26 -7.60 -3.40 20.62
N ARG A 27 -6.59 -3.34 21.48
CA ARG A 27 -5.28 -2.75 21.13
C ARG A 27 -4.50 -3.65 20.17
N ASN A 28 -4.73 -4.96 20.18
CA ASN A 28 -4.03 -5.92 19.33
C ASN A 28 -4.73 -6.24 17.99
N THR A 29 -5.94 -5.74 17.73
CA THR A 29 -6.67 -6.01 16.48
C THR A 29 -6.48 -4.98 15.37
N SER A 30 -5.47 -4.11 15.45
CA SER A 30 -5.16 -3.16 14.37
C SER A 30 -4.29 -3.73 13.24
N HIS A 31 -4.04 -5.04 13.20
CA HIS A 31 -3.21 -5.69 12.18
C HIS A 31 -4.00 -6.29 11.03
N LEU A 32 -5.12 -5.66 10.63
CA LEU A 32 -5.62 -5.90 9.30
C LEU A 32 -4.86 -4.94 8.37
N PRO A 33 -3.93 -5.41 7.52
CA PRO A 33 -3.53 -4.58 6.39
C PRO A 33 -4.83 -4.19 5.70
N SER A 34 -5.04 -2.90 5.48
CA SER A 34 -6.11 -2.46 4.61
C SER A 34 -5.75 -2.99 3.23
N ILE A 35 -6.19 -4.21 2.91
CA ILE A 35 -6.31 -4.71 1.55
C ILE A 35 -7.35 -3.76 0.96
N VAL A 36 -6.87 -2.64 0.43
CA VAL A 36 -7.66 -1.82 -0.47
C VAL A 36 -8.05 -2.80 -1.56
N ASN A 37 -9.36 -2.95 -1.80
CA ASN A 37 -9.88 -3.71 -2.91
C ASN A 37 -9.17 -3.18 -4.16
N GLN A 38 -8.11 -3.88 -4.55
CA GLN A 38 -7.27 -3.45 -5.63
C GLN A 38 -8.11 -3.60 -6.88
N PRO A 39 -8.14 -2.59 -7.77
CA PRO A 39 -8.84 -2.70 -9.02
C PRO A 39 -8.26 -3.85 -9.82
N SER A 40 -9.10 -4.46 -10.66
CA SER A 40 -8.70 -5.54 -11.53
C SER A 40 -7.39 -5.20 -12.24
N PRO A 41 -6.45 -6.15 -12.37
CA PRO A 41 -5.29 -5.96 -13.22
C PRO A 41 -5.77 -5.54 -14.62
N ASP A 42 -5.06 -4.62 -15.24
CA ASP A 42 -5.39 -3.92 -16.50
C ASP A 42 -6.41 -2.77 -16.46
N GLU A 43 -7.12 -2.54 -15.35
CA GLU A 43 -7.94 -1.33 -15.21
C GLU A 43 -7.14 -0.19 -14.56
N PRO A 44 -7.07 1.00 -15.19
CA PRO A 44 -6.46 2.17 -14.55
C PRO A 44 -7.23 2.55 -13.29
N PHE A 45 -6.51 2.82 -12.21
CA PHE A 45 -7.10 3.31 -10.96
C PHE A 45 -6.41 4.56 -10.45
N VAL A 46 -7.23 5.47 -9.96
CA VAL A 46 -6.79 6.72 -9.38
C VAL A 46 -6.24 6.46 -7.97
N TRP A 47 -4.92 6.39 -7.84
CA TRP A 47 -4.27 6.35 -6.54
C TRP A 47 -4.09 7.77 -6.00
N PRO A 48 -4.45 8.04 -4.75
CA PRO A 48 -4.25 9.36 -4.16
C PRO A 48 -2.78 9.67 -3.94
N ALA A 49 -2.45 10.95 -3.93
CA ALA A 49 -1.13 11.45 -3.54
C ALA A 49 -0.71 10.95 -2.15
N ASN A 50 0.60 10.80 -1.94
CA ASN A 50 1.24 10.29 -0.72
C ASN A 50 0.84 8.85 -0.37
N THR A 51 0.48 8.06 -1.37
CA THR A 51 0.23 6.62 -1.17
C THR A 51 1.54 5.85 -1.30
N THR A 52 1.82 5.00 -0.31
CA THR A 52 2.87 3.99 -0.40
C THR A 52 2.23 2.64 -0.70
N LEU A 53 2.69 2.01 -1.77
CA LEU A 53 2.28 0.69 -2.23
C LEU A 53 3.45 -0.26 -2.06
N GLU A 54 3.20 -1.51 -1.66
CA GLU A 54 4.21 -2.56 -1.62
C GLU A 54 3.77 -3.69 -2.54
N ALA A 55 4.66 -4.08 -3.45
CA ALA A 55 4.44 -5.21 -4.34
C ALA A 55 4.42 -6.51 -3.54
N THR A 56 3.38 -7.31 -3.71
CA THR A 56 3.28 -8.65 -3.10
C THR A 56 3.92 -9.72 -3.98
N GLU A 57 3.96 -9.46 -5.29
CA GLU A 57 4.54 -10.30 -6.31
C GLU A 57 5.31 -9.48 -7.35
N GLU A 58 5.89 -10.12 -8.37
CA GLU A 58 6.52 -9.39 -9.46
C GLU A 58 5.46 -8.72 -10.34
N ILE A 59 5.55 -7.41 -10.49
CA ILE A 59 4.54 -6.62 -11.20
C ILE A 59 5.15 -5.44 -11.95
N ILE A 60 4.54 -5.10 -13.08
CA ILE A 60 4.78 -3.89 -13.83
C ILE A 60 3.71 -2.86 -13.45
N VAL A 61 4.17 -1.74 -12.90
CA VAL A 61 3.33 -0.59 -12.59
C VAL A 61 3.46 0.42 -13.72
N ILE A 62 2.34 0.76 -14.34
CA ILE A 62 2.28 1.69 -15.47
C ILE A 62 1.63 2.98 -14.99
N LEU A 63 2.42 4.05 -15.03
CA LEU A 63 2.04 5.41 -14.67
C LEU A 63 1.91 6.26 -15.94
N PRO A 64 1.02 7.24 -15.97
CA PRO A 64 0.92 8.15 -17.09
C PRO A 64 2.11 9.12 -17.03
N GLY A 65 2.67 9.50 -18.18
CA GLY A 65 3.86 10.36 -18.17
C GLY A 65 3.58 11.80 -17.75
N ASP A 66 2.32 12.26 -17.84
CA ASP A 66 1.86 13.58 -17.40
C ASP A 66 1.91 13.79 -15.87
N ILE A 67 2.15 12.73 -15.10
CA ILE A 67 2.37 12.82 -13.64
C ILE A 67 3.66 13.59 -13.31
N VAL A 68 4.62 13.60 -14.22
CA VAL A 68 5.90 14.33 -14.11
C VAL A 68 5.83 15.56 -15.00
N ALA A 69 5.95 16.75 -14.41
CA ALA A 69 6.00 17.98 -15.20
C ALA A 69 7.33 18.11 -15.97
N ASP A 70 7.34 18.87 -17.07
CA ASP A 70 8.51 19.01 -17.97
C ASP A 70 9.84 19.38 -17.28
N ASN A 71 9.79 20.09 -16.15
CA ASN A 71 10.97 20.51 -15.37
C ASN A 71 11.09 19.80 -14.01
N GLU A 72 10.35 18.71 -13.82
CA GLU A 72 10.31 17.96 -12.58
C GLU A 72 11.13 16.67 -12.70
N THR A 73 11.79 16.28 -11.61
CA THR A 73 12.55 15.04 -11.57
C THR A 73 11.62 13.88 -11.26
N ILE A 74 11.72 12.77 -12.00
CA ILE A 74 10.90 11.57 -11.75
C ILE A 74 10.95 11.13 -10.29
N GLY A 75 12.14 11.17 -9.66
CA GLY A 75 12.35 10.82 -8.25
C GLY A 75 11.61 11.71 -7.24
N SER A 76 11.13 12.91 -7.61
CA SER A 76 10.27 13.72 -6.74
C SER A 76 8.81 13.29 -6.80
N VAL A 77 8.41 12.57 -7.85
CA VAL A 77 7.04 12.08 -8.07
C VAL A 77 6.89 10.62 -7.67
N ILE A 78 7.89 9.81 -7.99
CA ILE A 78 7.93 8.36 -7.88
C ILE A 78 9.17 8.01 -7.06
N GLN A 79 8.97 7.39 -5.89
CA GLN A 79 10.06 6.93 -5.04
C GLN A 79 9.97 5.42 -4.86
N THR A 80 11.08 4.72 -5.06
CA THR A 80 11.16 3.28 -4.87
C THR A 80 12.08 2.98 -3.68
N SER A 81 11.73 1.98 -2.89
CA SER A 81 12.58 1.52 -1.77
C SER A 81 13.79 0.71 -2.22
N SER A 82 13.79 0.23 -3.47
CA SER A 82 14.91 -0.51 -4.05
C SER A 82 15.60 0.31 -5.15
N PRO A 83 16.94 0.40 -5.13
CA PRO A 83 17.71 1.00 -6.22
C PRO A 83 17.72 0.13 -7.49
N ASP A 84 17.36 -1.16 -7.37
CA ASP A 84 17.34 -2.12 -8.48
C ASP A 84 16.02 -2.11 -9.26
N THR A 85 15.09 -1.20 -8.93
CA THR A 85 13.85 -1.03 -9.68
C THR A 85 14.17 -0.60 -11.11
N ARG A 86 13.75 -1.42 -12.08
CA ARG A 86 13.89 -1.08 -13.50
C ARG A 86 12.79 -0.09 -13.87
N ILE A 87 13.17 0.93 -14.63
CA ILE A 87 12.26 1.97 -15.11
C ILE A 87 12.39 2.03 -16.63
N ALA A 88 11.27 2.01 -17.34
CA ALA A 88 11.20 2.27 -18.77
C ALA A 88 10.24 3.42 -19.05
N PHE A 89 10.51 4.12 -20.15
CA PHE A 89 9.73 5.27 -20.60
C PHE A 89 9.21 4.98 -21.99
N ASP A 90 7.90 5.05 -22.16
CA ASP A 90 7.30 4.96 -23.48
C ASP A 90 7.38 6.33 -24.16
N PRO A 91 7.88 6.39 -25.40
CA PRO A 91 8.09 7.65 -26.09
C PRO A 91 6.76 8.39 -26.31
N PRO A 92 6.80 9.73 -26.38
CA PRO A 92 5.63 10.52 -26.72
C PRO A 92 5.09 10.17 -28.10
N ASP A 93 3.77 10.13 -28.24
CA ASP A 93 3.09 10.14 -29.54
C ASP A 93 2.91 11.59 -30.03
N GLY A 94 4.04 12.32 -30.17
CA GLY A 94 4.06 13.73 -30.61
C GLY A 94 3.93 14.80 -29.50
N SER A 95 3.97 14.41 -28.22
CA SER A 95 4.01 15.33 -27.05
C SER A 95 5.47 15.60 -26.59
N PRO A 96 5.78 16.70 -25.89
CA PRO A 96 7.10 16.86 -25.26
C PRO A 96 7.34 15.92 -24.07
N ALA A 97 6.28 15.38 -23.46
CA ALA A 97 6.35 14.48 -22.31
C ALA A 97 6.22 13.00 -22.71
N PHE A 98 6.84 12.10 -21.95
CA PHE A 98 6.69 10.65 -22.12
C PHE A 98 5.20 10.25 -22.07
N ARG A 99 4.81 9.19 -22.79
CA ARG A 99 3.43 8.70 -22.77
C ARG A 99 3.13 8.00 -21.45
N SER A 100 4.04 7.13 -21.03
CA SER A 100 3.94 6.32 -19.81
C SER A 100 5.30 6.04 -19.21
N ILE A 101 5.28 5.74 -17.91
CA ILE A 101 6.42 5.30 -17.12
C ILE A 101 6.09 3.90 -16.61
N SER A 102 6.89 2.91 -16.96
CA SER A 102 6.75 1.53 -16.50
C SER A 102 7.80 1.23 -15.44
N LEU A 103 7.36 0.71 -14.30
CA LEU A 103 8.22 0.32 -13.18
C LEU A 103 8.08 -1.18 -12.95
N TRP A 104 9.20 -1.91 -13.01
CA TRP A 104 9.22 -3.33 -12.63
C TRP A 104 9.52 -3.42 -11.14
N LEU A 105 8.52 -3.83 -10.36
CA LEU A 105 8.63 -4.02 -8.92
C LEU A 105 8.73 -5.50 -8.61
N MET A 106 9.78 -5.87 -7.89
CA MET A 106 9.94 -7.19 -7.31
C MET A 106 9.11 -7.30 -6.02
N PRO A 107 8.77 -8.52 -5.57
CA PRO A 107 8.08 -8.71 -4.29
C PRO A 107 8.79 -8.00 -3.13
N GLY A 108 8.03 -7.28 -2.30
CA GLY A 108 8.53 -6.49 -1.17
C GLY A 108 9.05 -5.09 -1.53
N VAL A 109 9.15 -4.73 -2.81
CA VAL A 109 9.53 -3.38 -3.21
C VAL A 109 8.35 -2.43 -2.97
N ARG A 110 8.64 -1.37 -2.22
CA ARG A 110 7.72 -0.24 -2.02
C ARG A 110 7.88 0.82 -3.10
N LEU A 111 6.74 1.29 -3.59
CA LEU A 111 6.54 2.42 -4.47
C LEU A 111 5.75 3.49 -3.72
N LYS A 112 6.31 4.68 -3.57
CA LYS A 112 5.63 5.85 -3.02
C LYS A 112 5.32 6.83 -4.14
N LEU A 113 4.05 7.19 -4.23
CA LEU A 113 3.53 8.21 -5.13
C LEU A 113 3.36 9.50 -4.33
N THR A 114 4.06 10.56 -4.71
CA THR A 114 3.87 11.88 -4.05
C THR A 114 2.70 12.66 -4.65
N LYS A 115 2.20 12.24 -5.82
CA LYS A 115 1.05 12.84 -6.53
C LYS A 115 -0.02 11.81 -6.83
N THR A 116 -1.25 12.30 -7.02
CA THR A 116 -2.38 11.49 -7.48
C THR A 116 -2.13 11.03 -8.92
N ALA A 117 -2.40 9.77 -9.22
CA ALA A 117 -2.09 9.19 -10.53
C ALA A 117 -3.05 8.07 -10.94
N ASN A 118 -3.29 7.95 -12.25
CA ASN A 118 -3.99 6.82 -12.85
C ASN A 118 -3.02 5.66 -13.07
N VAL A 119 -2.94 4.74 -12.13
CA VAL A 119 -1.99 3.62 -12.20
C VAL A 119 -2.68 2.41 -12.78
N ARG A 120 -2.02 1.77 -13.74
CA ARG A 120 -2.40 0.45 -14.24
C ARG A 120 -1.37 -0.58 -13.82
N PHE A 121 -1.82 -1.79 -13.55
CA PHE A 121 -1.02 -2.91 -13.10
C PHE A 121 -1.03 -4.01 -14.16
N GLN A 122 0.13 -4.60 -14.43
CA GLN A 122 0.30 -5.70 -15.38
C GLN A 122 1.34 -6.67 -14.83
N THR A 123 1.11 -7.98 -14.91
CA THR A 123 2.16 -8.96 -14.60
C THR A 123 3.18 -9.07 -15.74
N PRO A 124 4.42 -9.50 -15.48
CA PRO A 124 5.48 -9.62 -16.49
C PRO A 124 5.12 -10.54 -17.68
N ASP A 125 4.22 -11.50 -17.47
CA ASP A 125 3.72 -12.42 -18.49
C ASP A 125 2.56 -11.84 -19.34
N GLY A 126 2.15 -10.61 -19.03
CA GLY A 126 1.09 -9.89 -19.74
C GLY A 126 -0.32 -10.43 -19.45
N GLN A 127 -0.50 -11.30 -18.45
CA GLN A 127 -1.81 -11.80 -18.07
C GLN A 127 -2.50 -10.90 -17.04
N SER A 128 -3.81 -10.73 -17.16
CA SER A 128 -4.61 -10.16 -16.07
C SER A 128 -4.62 -11.19 -14.94
N GLY A 129 -3.78 -10.99 -13.93
CA GLY A 129 -3.58 -12.00 -12.93
C GLY A 129 -4.87 -12.29 -12.13
N THR A 130 -5.01 -13.55 -11.71
CA THR A 130 -6.25 -14.12 -11.18
C THR A 130 -6.46 -13.74 -9.71
N GLY A 131 -7.04 -12.58 -9.45
CA GLY A 131 -7.77 -12.29 -8.20
C GLY A 131 -6.96 -12.14 -6.91
N GLU A 132 -5.62 -12.20 -6.96
CA GLU A 132 -4.76 -11.86 -5.82
C GLU A 132 -4.34 -10.39 -5.89
N SER A 133 -4.25 -9.72 -4.74
CA SER A 133 -3.83 -8.31 -4.71
C SER A 133 -2.33 -8.21 -4.94
N TYR A 134 -1.92 -7.82 -6.16
CA TYR A 134 -0.53 -7.60 -6.58
C TYR A 134 0.20 -6.50 -5.78
N MET A 135 -0.56 -5.61 -5.14
CA MET A 135 -0.04 -4.50 -4.34
C MET A 135 -0.88 -4.35 -3.08
N LYS A 136 -0.22 -4.06 -1.97
CA LYS A 136 -0.88 -3.65 -0.73
C LYS A 136 -0.53 -2.21 -0.39
N VAL A 137 -1.49 -1.46 0.13
CA VAL A 137 -1.22 -0.13 0.67
C VAL A 137 -0.49 -0.28 1.99
N VAL A 138 0.70 0.31 2.08
CA VAL A 138 1.47 0.40 3.30
C VAL A 138 1.32 1.80 3.84
N ARG A 139 0.90 1.93 5.10
CA ARG A 139 1.00 3.22 5.79
C ARG A 139 2.45 3.36 6.26
N ASP A 140 3.12 4.41 5.81
CA ASP A 140 4.40 4.81 6.41
C ASP A 140 4.13 5.07 7.92
N PRO A 141 4.98 4.57 8.83
CA PRO A 141 4.86 4.81 10.27
C PRO A 141 5.05 6.28 10.65
#